data_AF-A0A6J5ECH0-F1
#
_entry.id   AF-A0A6J5ECH0-F1
#
_cell.length_a   1.000
_cell.length_b   1.000
_cell.length_c   1.000
_cell.angle_alpha   90.00
_cell.angle_beta   90.00
_cell.angle_gamma   90.00
#
_symmetry.space_group_name_H-M   'P 1'
#
loop_
_entity.id
_entity.type
_entity.pdbx_description
1 polymer ?
#
loop_
_entity_poly.entity_id
_entity_poly.type
_entity_poly.pdbx_seq_one_letter_code
_entity_poly.pdbx_strand_id
1 'polypeptide(L)'
;MTMTNGPTIANPDAFESVDDLRRELRRANLTLLMQAQKLAQFDEVAAQIVGAMNRVLILHIKQDTSGISAFLETYLSERDSLREQLEDSIESSSHRQVH
;
A
#
# COMPACT_ATOMS: atom_id res chain seq x y z
N MET A 1 2.75 -6.27 8.91
CA MET A 1 2.28 -4.93 9.30
C MET A 1 3.50 -4.11 9.64
N THR A 2 3.96 -3.25 8.74
CA THR A 2 5.16 -2.43 8.95
C THR A 2 4.74 -1.21 9.76
N MET A 3 5.07 -1.17 11.05
CA MET A 3 4.85 0.03 11.87
C MET A 3 5.65 1.18 11.27
N THR A 4 4.96 2.17 10.73
CA THR A 4 5.60 3.40 10.26
C THR A 4 5.92 4.24 11.49
N ASN A 5 7.10 4.02 12.08
CA ASN A 5 7.58 4.87 13.16
C ASN A 5 7.67 6.30 12.63
N GLY A 6 7.10 7.27 13.36
CA GLY A 6 7.22 8.69 13.05
C GLY A 6 8.69 9.12 12.95
N PRO A 7 8.97 10.32 12.43
CA PRO A 7 10.35 10.77 12.33
C PRO A 7 10.94 10.86 13.73
N THR A 8 12.14 10.32 13.93
CA THR A 8 12.89 10.55 15.17
C THR A 8 13.25 12.04 15.22
N ILE A 9 12.53 12.79 16.04
CA ILE A 9 12.81 14.19 16.32
C ILE A 9 13.89 14.23 17.41
N ALA A 10 15.02 14.87 17.12
CA ALA A 10 16.07 15.07 18.11
C ALA A 10 15.61 16.00 19.24
N ASN A 11 16.14 15.82 20.45
CA ASN A 11 15.85 16.70 21.58
C ASN A 11 16.30 18.14 21.24
N PRO A 12 15.40 19.14 21.21
CA PRO A 12 15.76 20.52 20.88
C PRO A 12 16.80 21.11 21.85
N ASP A 13 16.83 20.67 23.11
CA ASP A 13 17.78 21.15 24.12
C ASP A 13 19.20 20.60 23.93
N ALA A 14 19.39 19.65 23.00
CA ALA A 14 20.70 19.10 22.68
C ALA A 14 21.46 19.90 21.61
N PHE A 15 20.84 20.94 21.02
CA PHE A 15 21.49 21.77 20.01
C PHE A 15 22.19 22.98 20.63
N GLU A 16 23.44 23.20 20.24
CA GLU A 16 24.29 24.29 20.75
C GLU A 16 24.02 25.64 20.08
N SER A 17 23.27 25.65 18.96
CA SER A 17 22.96 26.86 18.21
C SER A 17 21.56 26.88 17.60
N VAL A 18 21.04 28.10 17.38
CA VAL A 18 19.76 28.32 16.69
C VAL A 18 19.81 27.82 15.24
N ASP A 19 20.97 27.89 14.58
CA ASP A 19 21.09 27.46 13.19
C ASP A 19 21.07 25.93 13.05
N ASP A 20 21.61 25.21 14.03
CA ASP A 20 21.51 23.75 14.10
C ASP A 20 20.07 23.31 14.35
N LEU A 21 19.37 23.99 15.28
CA LEU A 21 17.94 23.76 15.51
C LEU A 21 17.09 24.01 14.25
N ARG A 22 17.36 25.09 13.51
CA ARG A 22 16.66 25.38 12.25
C ARG A 22 16.92 24.32 11.19
N ARG A 23 18.14 23.81 11.10
CA ARG A 23 18.49 22.74 10.15
C ARG A 23 17.74 21.46 10.49
N GLU A 24 17.73 21.08 11.76
CA GLU A 24 17.02 19.90 12.21
C GLU A 24 15.51 20.01 12.00
N LEU A 25 14.92 21.17 12.32
CA LEU A 25 13.50 21.42 12.08
C LEU A 25 13.14 21.29 10.59
N ARG A 26 13.99 21.81 9.69
CA ARG A 26 13.80 21.65 8.24
C ARG A 26 13.86 20.18 7.81
N ARG A 27 14.83 19.41 8.34
CA ARG A 27 14.94 17.95 8.09
C ARG A 27 13.69 17.21 8.54
N ALA A 28 13.23 17.46 9.76
CA ALA A 28 12.03 16.86 10.33
C ALA A 28 10.79 17.20 9.50
N ASN A 29 10.61 18.48 9.13
CA ASN A 29 9.49 18.91 8.29
C ASN A 29 9.48 18.24 6.91
N LEU A 30 10.62 18.16 6.23
CA LEU A 30 10.71 17.44 4.95
C LEU A 30 10.34 15.96 5.11
N THR A 31 10.78 15.34 6.21
CA THR A 31 10.47 13.93 6.49
C THR A 31 8.96 13.73 6.71
N LEU A 32 8.33 14.60 7.49
CA LEU A 32 6.88 14.58 7.71
C LEU A 32 6.09 14.77 6.42
N LEU A 33 6.49 15.71 5.56
CA LEU A 33 5.85 15.93 4.26
C LEU A 33 5.94 14.69 3.36
N MET A 34 7.12 14.06 3.29
CA MET A 34 7.30 12.81 2.54
C MET A 34 6.44 11.67 3.10
N GLN A 35 6.36 11.54 4.42
CA GLN A 35 5.52 10.53 5.07
C GLN A 35 4.03 10.78 4.83
N ALA A 36 3.58 12.04 4.92
CA ALA A 36 2.21 12.41 4.62
C ALA A 36 1.83 12.08 3.17
N GLN A 37 2.73 12.34 2.22
CA GLN A 37 2.51 11.97 0.82
C GLN A 37 2.39 10.45 0.64
N LYS A 38 3.23 9.66 1.32
CA LYS A 38 3.13 8.19 1.30
C LYS A 38 1.83 7.69 1.91
N LEU A 39 1.38 8.29 3.02
CA LEU A 39 0.11 7.95 3.65
C LEU A 39 -1.06 8.23 2.70
N ALA A 40 -1.07 9.40 2.04
CA ALA A 40 -2.10 9.73 1.05
C ALA A 40 -2.12 8.72 -0.12
N GLN A 41 -0.95 8.29 -0.60
CA GLN A 41 -0.86 7.24 -1.62
C GLN A 41 -1.41 5.90 -1.11
N PHE A 42 -1.10 5.52 0.13
CA PHE A 42 -1.65 4.29 0.71
C PHE A 42 -3.16 4.36 0.91
N ASP A 43 -3.70 5.51 1.31
CA ASP A 43 -5.15 5.70 1.45
C ASP A 43 -5.87 5.54 0.11
N GLU A 44 -5.30 6.10 -0.97
CA GLU A 44 -5.83 5.94 -2.33
C GLU A 44 -5.83 4.47 -2.76
N VAL A 45 -4.70 3.78 -2.59
CA VAL A 45 -4.59 2.35 -2.93
C VAL A 45 -5.53 1.51 -2.08
N ALA A 46 -5.64 1.78 -0.79
CA ALA A 46 -6.57 1.08 0.11
C ALA A 46 -8.02 1.29 -0.31
N ALA A 47 -8.41 2.50 -0.70
CA ALA A 47 -9.74 2.79 -1.21
C ALA A 47 -10.05 2.00 -2.50
N GLN A 48 -9.08 1.90 -3.42
CA GLN A 48 -9.22 1.09 -4.63
C GLN A 48 -9.41 -0.40 -4.32
N ILE A 49 -8.62 -0.94 -3.38
CA ILE A 49 -8.72 -2.35 -2.95
C ILE A 49 -10.10 -2.63 -2.33
N VAL A 50 -10.56 -1.77 -1.42
CA VAL A 50 -11.89 -1.92 -0.80
C VAL A 50 -12.99 -1.86 -1.85
N GLY A 51 -12.88 -0.95 -2.82
CA GLY A 51 -13.80 -0.87 -3.96
C GLY A 51 -13.85 -2.17 -4.77
N ALA A 52 -12.68 -2.72 -5.11
CA ALA A 52 -12.57 -3.97 -5.86
C ALA A 52 -13.15 -5.16 -5.07
N MET A 53 -12.83 -5.28 -3.78
CA MET A 53 -13.37 -6.32 -2.90
C MET A 53 -14.89 -6.26 -2.80
N ASN A 54 -15.45 -5.06 -2.60
CA ASN A 54 -16.90 -4.86 -2.57
C ASN A 54 -17.55 -5.28 -3.88
N ARG A 55 -16.92 -4.94 -5.02
CA ARG A 55 -17.44 -5.32 -6.34
C ARG A 55 -17.46 -6.83 -6.53
N VAL A 56 -16.36 -7.52 -6.20
CA VAL A 56 -16.27 -8.98 -6.27
C VAL A 56 -17.31 -9.62 -5.36
N LEU A 57 -17.47 -9.13 -4.12
CA LEU A 57 -18.46 -9.66 -3.17
C LEU A 57 -19.88 -9.52 -3.70
N ILE A 58 -20.25 -8.37 -4.29
CA ILE A 58 -21.57 -8.17 -4.90
C ILE A 58 -21.82 -9.16 -6.03
N LEU A 59 -20.85 -9.36 -6.92
CA LEU A 59 -20.96 -10.31 -8.03
C LEU A 59 -21.05 -11.75 -7.52
N HIS A 60 -20.30 -12.08 -6.48
CA HIS A 60 -20.34 -13.38 -5.82
C HIS A 60 -21.71 -13.68 -5.20
N ILE A 61 -22.30 -12.72 -4.47
CA ILE A 61 -23.66 -12.84 -3.91
C ILE A 61 -24.70 -13.07 -5.00
N LYS A 62 -24.51 -12.44 -6.18
CA LYS A 62 -25.37 -12.63 -7.35
C LYS A 62 -25.10 -13.94 -8.11
N GLN A 63 -24.12 -14.73 -7.68
CA GLN A 63 -23.61 -15.91 -8.39
C GLN A 63 -23.19 -15.61 -9.84
N ASP A 64 -22.74 -14.38 -10.11
CA ASP A 64 -22.27 -13.95 -11.43
C ASP A 64 -20.76 -14.20 -11.57
N THR A 65 -20.39 -15.47 -11.73
CA THR A 65 -19.00 -15.88 -11.91
C THR A 65 -18.38 -15.26 -13.17
N SER A 66 -19.18 -15.06 -14.22
CA SER A 66 -18.71 -14.44 -15.47
C SER A 66 -18.31 -12.97 -15.27
N GLY A 67 -19.12 -12.23 -14.49
CA GLY A 67 -18.83 -10.87 -14.11
C GLY A 67 -17.61 -10.75 -13.20
N ILE A 68 -17.38 -11.73 -12.30
CA ILE A 68 -16.16 -11.77 -11.48
C ILE A 68 -14.93 -11.90 -12.38
N SER A 69 -14.91 -12.86 -13.29
CA SER A 69 -13.75 -13.07 -14.18
C SER A 69 -13.48 -11.85 -15.06
N ALA A 70 -14.52 -11.26 -15.67
CA ALA A 70 -14.35 -10.08 -16.51
C ALA A 70 -13.84 -8.86 -15.72
N PHE A 71 -14.33 -8.67 -14.49
CA PHE A 71 -13.86 -7.61 -13.61
C PHE A 71 -12.40 -7.82 -13.20
N LEU A 72 -12.04 -9.04 -12.76
CA LEU A 72 -10.67 -9.34 -12.32
C LEU A 72 -9.67 -9.21 -13.46
N GLU A 73 -9.99 -9.63 -14.68
CA GLU A 73 -9.09 -9.43 -15.82
C GLU A 73 -8.86 -7.96 -16.13
N THR A 74 -9.91 -7.14 -16.06
CA THR A 74 -9.76 -5.69 -16.24
C THR A 74 -8.94 -5.07 -15.11
N TYR A 75 -9.19 -5.49 -13.87
CA TYR A 75 -8.50 -4.96 -12.69
C TYR A 75 -7.00 -5.30 -12.68
N LEU A 76 -6.65 -6.51 -13.15
CA LEU A 76 -5.28 -7.02 -13.21
C LEU A 76 -4.51 -6.53 -14.45
N SER A 77 -5.18 -6.25 -15.58
CA SER A 77 -4.52 -5.69 -16.77
C SER A 77 -4.01 -4.26 -16.55
N GLU A 78 -4.56 -3.56 -15.57
CA GLU A 78 -4.05 -2.26 -15.13
C GLU A 78 -2.90 -2.37 -14.11
N ARG A 79 -2.58 -3.57 -13.64
CA ARG A 79 -1.71 -3.83 -12.46
C ARG A 79 -0.78 -5.02 -12.71
N ASP A 80 0.12 -4.89 -13.67
CA ASP A 80 1.06 -5.95 -14.11
C ASP A 80 1.82 -6.61 -12.95
N SER A 81 2.36 -5.83 -12.00
CA SER A 81 3.10 -6.39 -10.86
C SER A 81 2.23 -7.21 -9.91
N LEU A 82 0.95 -6.83 -9.73
CA LEU A 82 0.02 -7.61 -8.91
C LEU A 82 -0.35 -8.92 -9.61
N ARG A 83 -0.50 -8.88 -10.94
CA ARG A 83 -0.76 -10.07 -11.75
C ARG A 83 0.37 -11.08 -11.62
N GLU A 84 1.62 -10.64 -11.83
CA GLU A 84 2.81 -11.48 -11.70
C GLU A 84 2.89 -12.15 -10.31
N GLN A 85 2.72 -11.37 -9.23
CA GLN A 85 2.74 -11.91 -7.87
C GLN A 85 1.64 -12.95 -7.60
N LEU A 86 0.46 -12.77 -8.19
CA LEU A 86 -0.66 -13.72 -8.05
C LEU A 86 -0.39 -15.00 -8.84
N GLU A 87 0.12 -14.88 -10.06
CA GLU A 87 0.50 -16.03 -10.89
C GLU A 87 1.57 -16.87 -10.18
N ASP A 88 2.64 -16.23 -9.67
CA ASP A 88 3.66 -16.89 -8.84
C ASP A 88 3.08 -17.59 -7.61
N SER A 89 2.15 -16.93 -6.91
CA SER A 89 1.51 -17.50 -5.73
C SER A 89 0.64 -18.71 -6.09
N ILE A 90 -0.11 -18.65 -7.20
CA ILE A 90 -0.95 -19.75 -7.68
C ILE A 90 -0.06 -20.95 -8.04
N GLU A 91 1.02 -20.73 -8.78
CA GLU A 91 2.00 -21.76 -9.12
C GLU A 91 2.62 -22.38 -7.86
N SER A 92 3.03 -21.57 -6.89
CA SER A 92 3.59 -22.09 -5.64
C SER A 92 2.59 -22.94 -4.83
N SER A 93 1.30 -22.61 -4.90
CA SER A 93 0.23 -23.33 -4.20
C SER A 93 -0.15 -24.65 -4.88
N SER A 94 -0.13 -24.68 -6.21
CA SER A 94 -0.39 -25.90 -6.98
C SER A 94 0.72 -26.93 -6.76
N HIS A 95 1.98 -26.51 -6.69
CA HIS A 95 3.11 -27.40 -6.37
C HIS A 95 3.02 -28.01 -4.96
N ARG A 96 2.41 -27.32 -3.99
CA ARG A 96 2.21 -27.86 -2.63
C ARG A 96 1.05 -28.85 -2.51
N GLN A 97 0.09 -28.85 -3.44
CA GLN A 97 -1.04 -29.78 -3.41
C GLN A 97 -0.73 -31.12 -4.11
N VAL A 98 0.32 -31.18 -4.91
CA VAL A 98 0.71 -32.38 -5.70
C VAL A 98 1.74 -33.25 -4.95
N HIS A 99 2.25 -32.78 -3.80
CA HIS A 99 3.15 -33.51 -2.89
C HIS A 99 2.44 -33.86 -1.57
#